data_AF-A0A7C5MD64-F1
#
_entry.id   AF-A0A7C5MD64-F1
#
_cell.length_a   1.000
_cell.length_b   1.000
_cell.length_c   1.000
_cell.angle_alpha   90.00
_cell.angle_beta   90.00
_cell.angle_gamma   90.00
#
_symmetry.space_group_name_H-M   'P 1'
#
loop_
_entity.id
_entity.type
_entity.pdbx_description
1 polymer ?
#
loop_
_entity_poly.entity_id
_entity_poly.type
_entity_poly.pdbx_seq_one_letter_code
_entity_poly.pdbx_strand_id
1 'polypeptide(L)' 'QGVKMMGIDAVTFDPPVRAMFERKKFWEAHRVMLGREYYHLENMTNLDQLPPFGFKISVFPVKWVNTTAAPVRAVAIVED' A
#
# COMPACT_ATOMS: atom_id res chain seq x y z
N GLN A 1 -12.16 -6.57 -9.00
CA GLN A 1 -11.44 -6.02 -10.17
C GLN A 1 -9.96 -6.45 -10.25
N GLY A 2 -9.54 -7.58 -9.66
CA GLY A 2 -8.16 -8.07 -9.84
C GLY A 2 -7.03 -7.14 -9.36
N VAL A 3 -7.33 -6.15 -8.52
CA VAL A 3 -6.35 -5.22 -7.96
C VAL A 3 -5.35 -5.97 -7.09
N LYS A 4 -4.06 -5.84 -7.43
CA LYS A 4 -2.95 -6.50 -6.72
C LYS A 4 -2.19 -5.55 -5.78
N MET A 5 -2.39 -4.25 -5.88
CA MET A 5 -1.69 -3.28 -5.06
C MET A 5 -2.62 -2.12 -4.73
N MET A 6 -2.57 -1.65 -3.49
CA MET A 6 -3.14 -0.37 -3.08
C MET A 6 -2.07 0.42 -2.35
N GLY A 7 -2.18 1.75 -2.41
CA GLY A 7 -1.34 2.63 -1.60
C GLY A 7 -2.16 3.61 -0.77
N ILE A 8 -1.59 4.03 0.36
CA ILE A 8 -2.16 5.01 1.29
C ILE A 8 -1.06 5.95 1.80
N ASP A 9 -1.44 7.17 2.17
CA ASP A 9 -0.57 8.17 2.79
C ASP A 9 -0.43 7.99 4.32
N ALA A 10 -1.25 7.14 4.91
CA ALA A 10 -1.16 6.74 6.31
C ALA A 10 0.00 5.77 6.58
N VAL A 11 0.36 5.68 7.86
CA VAL A 11 1.42 4.77 8.35
C VAL A 11 1.09 3.30 8.19
N THR A 12 -0.21 2.96 8.11
CA THR A 12 -0.66 1.61 7.81
C THR A 12 -2.06 1.58 7.20
N PHE A 13 -2.38 0.53 6.46
CA PHE A 13 -3.71 0.26 5.91
C PHE A 13 -4.77 -0.08 6.96
N ASP A 14 -4.35 -0.70 8.07
CA ASP A 14 -5.31 -1.15 9.07
C ASP A 14 -5.66 -0.03 10.08
N PRO A 15 -6.82 -0.12 10.75
CA PRO A 15 -7.20 0.86 11.76
C PRO A 15 -6.18 1.00 12.90
N PRO A 16 -6.21 2.08 13.69
CA PRO A 16 -5.38 2.18 14.89
C PRO A 16 -5.53 0.96 15.80
N VAL A 17 -4.42 0.47 16.37
CA VAL A 17 -4.37 -0.77 17.17
C VAL A 17 -5.48 -0.81 18.23
N ARG A 18 -5.73 0.30 18.93
CA ARG A 18 -6.83 0.41 19.90
C ARG A 18 -8.19 0.01 19.32
N ALA A 19 -8.53 0.53 18.14
CA ALA A 19 -9.79 0.24 17.46
C ALA A 19 -9.88 -1.23 17.02
N MET A 20 -8.75 -1.86 16.67
CA MET A 20 -8.72 -3.30 16.37
C MET A 20 -9.10 -4.14 17.59
N PHE A 21 -8.56 -3.80 18.77
CA PHE A 21 -8.88 -4.48 20.02
C PHE A 21 -10.35 -4.29 20.43
N GLU A 22 -10.87 -3.06 20.33
CA GLU A 22 -12.30 -2.77 20.61
C GLU A 22 -13.22 -3.60 19.71
N ARG A 23 -12.86 -3.76 18.43
CA ARG A 23 -13.65 -4.49 17.43
C ARG A 23 -13.36 -5.99 17.37
N LYS A 24 -12.32 -6.46 18.06
CA LYS A 24 -11.79 -7.84 17.97
C LYS A 24 -11.52 -8.29 16.53
N LYS A 25 -11.02 -7.37 15.70
CA LYS A 25 -10.72 -7.56 14.28
C LYS A 25 -9.32 -7.03 14.00
N PHE A 26 -8.43 -7.92 13.59
CA PHE A 26 -6.99 -7.67 13.61
C PHE A 26 -6.38 -7.82 12.22
N TRP A 27 -5.75 -6.74 11.76
CA TRP A 27 -5.02 -6.68 10.48
C TRP A 27 -5.83 -7.22 9.29
N GLU A 28 -7.12 -6.88 9.21
CA GLU A 28 -8.01 -7.42 8.18
C GLU A 28 -7.50 -7.09 6.77
N ALA A 29 -6.91 -5.92 6.54
CA ALA A 29 -6.34 -5.55 5.25
C ALA A 29 -5.11 -6.42 4.90
N HIS A 30 -4.17 -6.58 5.84
CA HIS A 30 -3.00 -7.44 5.61
C HIS A 30 -3.37 -8.92 5.44
N ARG A 31 -4.41 -9.40 6.12
CA ARG A 31 -4.86 -10.80 5.99
C ARG A 31 -5.34 -11.15 4.58
N VAL A 32 -5.73 -10.17 3.77
CA VAL A 32 -6.06 -10.39 2.34
C VAL A 32 -4.88 -11.01 1.59
N MET A 33 -3.65 -10.64 1.95
CA MET A 33 -2.41 -11.15 1.33
C MET A 33 -2.19 -12.64 1.57
N LEU A 34 -2.83 -13.23 2.59
CA LEU A 34 -2.75 -14.66 2.87
C LEU A 34 -3.58 -15.50 1.88
N GLY A 35 -4.63 -14.91 1.31
CA GLY A 35 -5.56 -15.62 0.41
C GLY A 35 -5.28 -15.37 -1.07
N ARG A 36 -4.53 -14.32 -1.42
CA ARG A 36 -4.17 -13.98 -2.80
C ARG A 36 -2.99 -13.02 -2.84
N GLU A 37 -2.37 -12.95 -4.02
CA GLU A 37 -1.37 -11.92 -4.33
C GLU A 37 -1.96 -10.52 -4.13
N TYR A 38 -1.40 -9.77 -3.18
CA TYR A 38 -1.81 -8.43 -2.83
C TYR A 38 -0.68 -7.71 -2.08
N TYR A 39 -0.49 -6.43 -2.36
CA TYR A 39 0.60 -5.61 -1.82
C TYR A 39 0.08 -4.28 -1.26
N HIS A 40 0.69 -3.82 -0.17
CA HIS A 40 0.47 -2.49 0.40
C HIS A 40 1.63 -1.57 0.06
N LEU A 41 1.30 -0.33 -0.26
CA LEU A 41 2.24 0.78 -0.36
C LEU A 41 1.85 1.86 0.66
N GLU A 42 2.52 1.90 1.80
CA GLU A 42 2.18 2.78 2.93
C GLU A 42 3.09 4.01 2.97
N ASN A 43 2.67 5.05 3.69
CA ASN A 43 3.41 6.32 3.83
C ASN A 43 3.65 7.07 2.50
N MET A 44 2.71 6.99 1.56
CA MET A 44 2.79 7.75 0.32
C MET A 44 2.65 9.26 0.58
N THR A 45 3.17 10.06 -0.34
CA THR A 45 3.09 11.53 -0.31
C THR A 45 2.74 12.05 -1.70
N ASN A 46 2.37 13.33 -1.80
CA ASN A 46 2.04 14.01 -3.06
C ASN A 46 0.85 13.39 -3.84
N LEU A 47 -0.06 12.70 -3.15
CA LEU A 47 -1.23 12.09 -3.79
C LEU A 47 -2.22 13.14 -4.32
N ASP A 48 -2.21 14.32 -3.72
CA ASP A 48 -2.96 15.51 -4.14
C ASP A 48 -2.48 16.07 -5.51
N GLN A 49 -1.27 15.70 -5.95
CA GLN A 49 -0.71 16.11 -7.23
C GLN A 49 -1.07 15.15 -8.38
N LEU A 50 -1.81 14.08 -8.10
CA LEU A 50 -2.16 13.06 -9.10
C LEU A 50 -3.57 13.27 -9.66
N PRO A 51 -3.79 12.99 -10.96
CA PRO A 51 -5.15 12.89 -11.48
C PRO A 51 -5.87 11.68 -10.87
N PRO A 52 -7.21 11.66 -10.84
CA PRO A 52 -7.98 10.57 -10.22
C PRO A 52 -7.77 9.21 -10.91
N PHE A 53 -7.37 9.20 -12.18
CA PHE A 53 -7.04 8.01 -12.96
C PHE A 53 -6.18 8.40 -14.18
N GLY A 54 -5.64 7.40 -14.89
CA GLY A 54 -4.94 7.60 -16.17
C GLY A 54 -3.42 7.77 -16.07
N PHE A 55 -2.86 7.83 -14.86
CA PHE A 55 -1.40 7.85 -14.65
C PHE A 55 -0.84 6.44 -14.44
N LYS A 56 0.48 6.29 -14.59
CA LYS A 56 1.21 5.06 -14.26
C LYS A 56 1.97 5.23 -12.95
N ILE A 57 2.09 4.17 -12.17
CA ILE A 57 2.94 4.13 -10.98
C ILE A 57 4.04 3.08 -11.16
N SER A 58 5.28 3.48 -10.89
CA SER A 58 6.43 2.58 -10.78
C SER A 58 6.89 2.53 -9.33
N VAL A 59 7.10 1.34 -8.78
CA VAL A 59 7.50 1.12 -7.40
C VAL A 59 8.83 0.39 -7.38
N PHE A 60 9.88 1.04 -6.87
CA PHE A 60 11.24 0.52 -6.86
C PHE A 60 11.67 0.12 -5.45
N PRO A 61 11.48 -1.15 -5.02
CA PRO A 61 11.91 -1.62 -3.71
C PRO A 61 13.41 -1.85 -3.64
N VAL A 62 13.98 -1.66 -2.45
CA VAL A 62 15.32 -2.17 -2.16
C VAL A 62 15.27 -3.70 -2.17
N LYS A 63 16.18 -4.34 -2.93
CA LYS A 63 16.24 -5.79 -3.07
C LYS A 63 16.91 -6.45 -1.86
N TRP A 64 16.16 -6.58 -0.78
CA TRP A 64 16.58 -7.31 0.41
C TRP A 64 16.28 -8.81 0.30
N VAL A 65 17.22 -9.65 0.75
CA VAL A 65 17.10 -11.11 0.72
C VAL A 65 16.25 -11.59 1.90
N ASN A 66 15.32 -12.52 1.64
CA ASN A 66 14.45 -13.15 2.66
C ASN A 66 13.61 -12.16 3.49
N THR A 67 13.20 -11.04 2.89
CA THR A 67 12.30 -10.06 3.52
C THR A 67 10.92 -10.07 2.88
N THR A 68 9.90 -9.67 3.65
CA THR A 68 8.51 -9.59 3.18
C THR A 68 8.14 -8.19 2.68
N ALA A 69 8.95 -7.18 3.00
CA ALA A 69 8.76 -5.79 2.60
C ALA A 69 10.11 -5.06 2.55
N ALA A 70 10.14 -3.95 1.82
CA ALA A 70 11.30 -3.08 1.72
C ALA A 70 10.82 -1.63 1.54
N PRO A 71 11.61 -0.62 1.96
CA PRO A 71 11.38 0.75 1.55
C PRO A 71 11.47 0.84 0.02
N VAL A 72 10.69 1.75 -0.54
CA VAL A 72 10.58 1.93 -1.99
C VAL A 72 10.80 3.38 -2.37
N ARG A 73 11.25 3.60 -3.61
CA ARG A 73 10.99 4.85 -4.32
C ARG A 73 9.75 4.64 -5.19
N ALA A 74 8.62 5.21 -4.79
CA ALA A 74 7.42 5.25 -5.62
C ALA A 74 7.48 6.49 -6.54
N VAL A 75 7.19 6.31 -7.82
CA VAL A 75 7.19 7.38 -8.83
C VAL A 75 5.90 7.27 -9.63
N ALA A 76 5.12 8.36 -9.64
CA ALA A 76 4.03 8.53 -10.59
C ALA A 76 4.58 9.10 -11.90
N ILE A 77 4.15 8.52 -13.02
CA ILE A 77 4.43 8.99 -14.37
C ILE A 77 3.11 9.55 -14.89
N VAL A 78 3.07 10.87 -15.03
CA VAL A 78 1.92 11.63 -15.48
C VAL A 78 2.23 12.14 -16.89
N GLU A 79 1.29 11.98 -17.81
CA GLU A 79 1.38 12.56 -19.17
C GLU A 79 0.80 13.99 -19.12
N ASP A 80 1.32 14.88 -19.97
CA ASP A 80 0.85 16.27 -20.09
C ASP A 80 -0.61 16.37 -20.57
#